data_AF-A0A6M4JNM3-F1
#
_entry.id   AF-A0A6M4JNM3-F1
#
_cell.length_a   1.000
_cell.length_b   1.000
_cell.length_c   1.000
_cell.angle_alpha   90.00
_cell.angle_beta   90.00
_cell.angle_gamma   90.00
#
_symmetry.space_group_name_H-M   'P 1'
#
loop_
_entity.id
_entity.type
_entity.pdbx_description
1 polymer ?
#
loop_
_entity_poly.entity_id
_entity_poly.type
_entity_poly.pdbx_seq_one_letter_code
_entity_poly.pdbx_strand_id
1 'polypeptide(L)'
;MENDFPLKGKTVLVTRNKAQAASFQQKVEALGGKAVLTSLITFRRALPNDVAEQVREDLAAPGWLVFTSVNGADFFFSYLKENQLILPAHKKIAAVGEKTARRLKMHNVSVDVMPQEYIAEQLADALKQHAEPGETITVMKGNLSRDVIKQELVPLGFEVKEWVLYETIPDEEGIEALKDAAGQYSFDYVTFTSSSTVHTFMHVLGEELKKWKANGTACISIGPLTNDALLTYGITSHTPDTFTIDGMLELMCSMSREEERI
;
A
#
# COMPACT_ATOMS: atom_id res chain seq x y z
N MET A 1 -27.74 12.30 -22.73
CA MET A 1 -26.31 12.32 -22.38
C MET A 1 -25.77 11.01 -22.93
N GLU A 2 -24.95 11.07 -23.97
CA GLU A 2 -24.28 9.88 -24.49
C GLU A 2 -23.47 9.26 -23.35
N ASN A 3 -23.62 7.95 -23.12
CA ASN A 3 -22.78 7.25 -22.17
C ASN A 3 -21.35 7.24 -22.74
N ASP A 4 -20.53 8.17 -22.26
CA ASP A 4 -19.11 8.23 -22.59
C ASP A 4 -18.41 7.06 -21.90
N PHE A 5 -17.90 6.12 -22.70
CA PHE A 5 -17.16 4.95 -22.27
C PHE A 5 -15.71 5.08 -22.75
N PRO A 6 -14.90 5.94 -22.10
CA PRO A 6 -13.59 6.32 -22.61
C PRO A 6 -12.59 5.17 -22.65
N LEU A 7 -12.85 4.06 -21.95
CA LEU A 7 -12.01 2.86 -21.99
C LEU A 7 -12.63 1.74 -22.85
N LYS A 8 -13.63 2.05 -23.68
CA LYS A 8 -14.29 1.05 -24.52
C LYS A 8 -13.28 0.31 -25.41
N GLY A 9 -13.26 -1.01 -25.29
CA GLY A 9 -12.34 -1.87 -26.05
C GLY A 9 -10.92 -1.95 -25.49
N LYS A 10 -10.60 -1.19 -24.43
CA LYS A 10 -9.30 -1.21 -23.77
C LYS A 10 -9.22 -2.34 -22.75
N THR A 11 -8.07 -3.03 -22.71
CA THR A 11 -7.77 -4.05 -21.70
C THR A 11 -6.72 -3.52 -20.72
N VAL A 12 -7.07 -3.52 -19.43
CA VAL A 12 -6.26 -2.97 -18.33
C VAL A 12 -5.80 -4.10 -17.41
N LEU A 13 -4.48 -4.28 -17.28
CA LEU A 13 -3.89 -5.14 -16.26
C LEU A 13 -3.81 -4.39 -14.93
N VAL A 14 -4.49 -4.93 -13.92
CA VAL A 14 -4.53 -4.37 -12.57
C VAL A 14 -3.66 -5.19 -11.65
N THR A 15 -2.47 -4.67 -11.33
CA THR A 15 -1.49 -5.34 -10.45
C THR A 15 -1.69 -4.87 -9.00
N ARG A 16 -2.69 -5.44 -8.33
CA ARG A 16 -3.05 -5.06 -6.95
C ARG A 16 -3.57 -6.27 -6.16
N ASN A 17 -3.40 -6.22 -4.83
CA ASN A 17 -3.92 -7.27 -3.97
C ASN A 17 -5.43 -7.51 -4.17
N LYS A 18 -5.85 -8.79 -4.06
CA LYS A 18 -7.22 -9.24 -4.35
C LYS A 18 -8.29 -8.41 -3.62
N ALA A 19 -8.07 -8.08 -2.34
CA ALA A 19 -9.03 -7.34 -1.50
C ALA A 19 -9.30 -5.90 -1.97
N GLN A 20 -8.35 -5.24 -2.66
CA GLN A 20 -8.51 -3.86 -3.12
C GLN A 20 -8.74 -3.76 -4.63
N ALA A 21 -8.43 -4.83 -5.38
CA ALA A 21 -8.56 -4.92 -6.81
C ALA A 21 -10.02 -4.81 -7.31
N ALA A 22 -10.99 -5.32 -6.54
CA ALA A 22 -12.41 -5.32 -6.94
C ALA A 22 -12.97 -3.91 -7.20
N SER A 23 -12.63 -2.94 -6.35
CA SER A 23 -13.06 -1.54 -6.54
C SER A 23 -12.44 -0.90 -7.79
N PHE A 24 -11.22 -1.29 -8.16
CA PHE A 24 -10.55 -0.79 -9.35
C PHE A 24 -11.17 -1.44 -10.61
N GLN A 25 -11.39 -2.75 -10.58
CA GLN A 25 -12.09 -3.48 -11.65
C GLN A 25 -13.43 -2.84 -11.99
N GLN A 26 -14.28 -2.63 -10.98
CA GLN A 26 -15.61 -2.03 -11.17
C GLN A 26 -15.53 -0.66 -11.85
N LYS A 27 -14.54 0.17 -11.49
CA LYS A 27 -14.36 1.48 -12.10
C LYS A 27 -13.88 1.39 -13.55
N VAL A 28 -12.96 0.48 -13.87
CA VAL A 28 -12.53 0.25 -15.27
C VAL A 28 -13.71 -0.25 -16.13
N GLU A 29 -14.47 -1.21 -15.62
CA GLU A 29 -15.63 -1.79 -16.31
C GLU A 29 -16.76 -0.76 -16.50
N ALA A 30 -16.99 0.10 -15.51
CA ALA A 30 -17.96 1.20 -15.63
C ALA A 30 -17.59 2.21 -16.73
N LEU A 31 -16.31 2.33 -17.06
CA LEU A 31 -15.80 3.17 -18.15
C LEU A 31 -15.72 2.43 -19.50
N GLY A 32 -16.22 1.19 -19.57
CA GLY A 32 -16.29 0.36 -20.77
C GLY A 32 -15.05 -0.49 -21.05
N GLY A 33 -14.05 -0.47 -20.18
CA GLY A 33 -12.84 -1.27 -20.31
C GLY A 33 -12.97 -2.69 -19.74
N LYS A 34 -12.02 -3.55 -20.10
CA LYS A 34 -11.86 -4.88 -19.50
C LYS A 34 -10.72 -4.83 -18.48
N ALA A 35 -11.00 -5.11 -17.21
CA ALA A 35 -9.97 -5.27 -16.19
C ALA A 35 -9.55 -6.74 -16.04
N VAL A 36 -8.24 -6.99 -16.08
CA VAL A 36 -7.63 -8.29 -15.77
C VAL A 36 -6.90 -8.13 -14.44
N LEU A 37 -7.35 -8.86 -13.42
CA LEU A 37 -6.83 -8.73 -12.06
C LEU A 37 -5.72 -9.74 -11.80
N THR A 38 -4.55 -9.24 -11.39
CA THR A 38 -3.46 -10.07 -10.90
C THR A 38 -2.92 -9.48 -9.61
N SER A 39 -2.71 -10.34 -8.62
CA SER A 39 -2.18 -9.96 -7.32
C SER A 39 -0.78 -10.54 -7.23
N LEU A 40 0.24 -9.70 -7.13
CA LEU A 40 1.63 -10.17 -7.13
C LEU A 40 2.19 -10.36 -5.73
N ILE A 41 1.54 -9.73 -4.76
CA ILE A 41 1.93 -9.80 -3.37
C ILE A 41 0.68 -10.06 -2.52
N THR A 42 0.89 -10.81 -1.45
CA THR A 42 -0.10 -11.01 -0.41
C THR A 42 0.55 -10.75 0.95
N PHE A 43 -0.27 -10.74 1.98
CA PHE A 43 0.17 -10.50 3.35
C PHE A 43 -0.09 -11.74 4.18
N ARG A 44 0.91 -12.18 4.94
CA ARG A 44 0.74 -13.19 5.99
C ARG A 44 1.04 -12.58 7.34
N ARG A 45 0.40 -13.11 8.39
CA ARG A 45 0.73 -12.75 9.77
C ARG A 45 2.19 -13.11 10.05
N ALA A 46 2.92 -12.18 10.63
CA ALA A 46 4.33 -12.35 10.98
C ALA A 46 4.55 -12.43 12.48
N LEU A 47 3.74 -11.72 13.28
CA LEU A 47 3.88 -11.75 14.73
C LEU A 47 3.43 -13.10 15.30
N PRO A 48 4.31 -13.87 15.97
CA PRO A 48 3.95 -15.14 16.57
C PRO A 48 2.99 -15.00 17.78
N ASN A 49 2.26 -16.05 18.12
CA ASN A 49 1.35 -16.02 19.29
C ASN A 49 2.07 -16.27 20.62
N ASP A 50 3.23 -16.90 20.62
CA ASP A 50 4.02 -17.16 21.82
C ASP A 50 4.58 -15.88 22.46
N VAL A 51 4.67 -14.78 21.70
CA VAL A 51 5.02 -13.45 22.22
C VAL A 51 3.81 -12.65 22.76
N ALA A 52 2.61 -13.25 22.85
CA ALA A 52 1.41 -12.53 23.28
C ALA A 52 1.51 -11.96 24.71
N GLU A 53 2.24 -12.63 25.61
CA GLU A 53 2.50 -12.10 26.96
C GLU A 53 3.41 -10.85 26.91
N GLN A 54 4.44 -10.84 26.07
CA GLN A 54 5.27 -9.65 25.88
C GLN A 54 4.46 -8.49 25.29
N VAL A 55 3.56 -8.77 24.35
CA VAL A 55 2.64 -7.75 23.80
C VAL A 55 1.71 -7.25 24.89
N ARG A 56 1.20 -8.11 25.77
CA ARG A 56 0.35 -7.70 26.90
C ARG A 56 1.10 -6.77 27.85
N GLU A 57 2.32 -7.10 28.21
CA GLU A 57 3.18 -6.26 29.06
C GLU A 57 3.46 -4.91 28.40
N ASP A 58 3.83 -4.92 27.12
CA ASP A 58 4.05 -3.71 26.33
C ASP A 58 2.80 -2.84 26.26
N LEU A 59 1.61 -3.44 26.17
CA LEU A 59 0.33 -2.73 26.16
C LEU A 59 -0.06 -2.19 27.53
N ALA A 60 0.33 -2.86 28.62
CA ALA A 60 0.03 -2.42 29.98
C ALA A 60 0.90 -1.22 30.42
N ALA A 61 2.12 -1.11 29.90
CA ALA A 61 3.01 0.01 30.17
C ALA A 61 2.52 1.30 29.49
N PRO A 62 2.70 2.50 30.08
CA PRO A 62 2.45 3.76 29.40
C PRO A 62 3.29 3.92 28.12
N GLY A 63 2.79 4.65 27.13
CA GLY A 63 3.55 4.97 25.92
C GLY A 63 2.69 5.07 24.66
N TRP A 64 3.38 5.11 23.53
CA TRP A 64 2.79 5.34 22.21
C TRP A 64 2.69 4.07 21.39
N LEU A 65 1.57 3.92 20.68
CA LEU A 65 1.44 2.98 19.56
C LEU A 65 1.40 3.77 18.25
N VAL A 66 2.30 3.43 17.33
CA VAL A 66 2.49 4.15 16.07
C VAL A 66 2.08 3.28 14.89
N PHE A 67 1.09 3.72 14.12
CA PHE A 67 0.57 3.00 12.96
C PHE A 67 0.96 3.71 11.65
N THR A 68 1.79 3.05 10.86
CA THR A 68 2.31 3.60 9.59
C THR A 68 1.55 3.10 8.36
N SER A 69 0.53 2.25 8.53
CA SER A 69 -0.31 1.77 7.43
C SER A 69 -1.64 1.23 7.94
N VAL A 70 -2.62 1.15 7.02
CA VAL A 70 -3.91 0.46 7.25
C VAL A 70 -3.68 -1.01 7.59
N ASN A 71 -2.76 -1.68 6.89
CA ASN A 71 -2.43 -3.08 7.16
C ASN A 71 -1.85 -3.27 8.57
N GLY A 72 -0.98 -2.36 9.02
CA GLY A 72 -0.44 -2.39 10.39
C GLY A 72 -1.56 -2.35 11.44
N ALA A 73 -2.59 -1.51 11.24
CA ALA A 73 -3.77 -1.49 12.10
C ALA A 73 -4.55 -2.83 12.03
N ASP A 74 -4.82 -3.33 10.82
CA ASP A 74 -5.60 -4.56 10.62
C ASP A 74 -4.98 -5.80 11.26
N PHE A 75 -3.68 -6.00 11.02
CA PHE A 75 -2.97 -7.13 11.61
C PHE A 75 -2.81 -6.98 13.12
N PHE A 76 -2.67 -5.76 13.65
CA PHE A 76 -2.64 -5.53 15.08
C PHE A 76 -3.96 -5.92 15.75
N PHE A 77 -5.10 -5.41 15.28
CA PHE A 77 -6.39 -5.72 15.91
C PHE A 77 -6.81 -7.18 15.70
N SER A 78 -6.43 -7.79 14.57
CA SER A 78 -6.59 -9.24 14.37
C SER A 78 -5.78 -10.02 15.40
N TYR A 79 -4.53 -9.63 15.63
CA TYR A 79 -3.66 -10.25 16.64
C TYR A 79 -4.21 -10.11 18.06
N LEU A 80 -4.71 -8.92 18.42
CA LEU A 80 -5.34 -8.70 19.73
C LEU A 80 -6.55 -9.62 19.92
N LYS A 81 -7.42 -9.71 18.90
CA LYS A 81 -8.62 -10.56 18.95
C LYS A 81 -8.25 -12.04 19.08
N GLU A 82 -7.30 -12.52 18.28
CA GLU A 82 -6.84 -13.92 18.30
C GLU A 82 -6.27 -14.32 19.67
N ASN A 83 -5.53 -13.41 20.31
CA ASN A 83 -4.87 -13.66 21.59
C ASN A 83 -5.67 -13.15 22.80
N GLN A 84 -6.93 -12.72 22.61
CA GLN A 84 -7.83 -12.21 23.65
C GLN A 84 -7.21 -11.04 24.44
N LEU A 85 -6.43 -10.20 23.77
CA LEU A 85 -5.81 -8.99 24.33
C LEU A 85 -6.73 -7.79 24.09
N ILE A 86 -6.68 -6.83 25.01
CA ILE A 86 -7.44 -5.58 24.94
C ILE A 86 -6.44 -4.44 24.85
N LEU A 87 -6.66 -3.52 23.90
CA LEU A 87 -5.90 -2.28 23.84
C LEU A 87 -6.30 -1.38 25.01
N PRO A 88 -5.38 -1.01 25.92
CA PRO A 88 -5.73 -0.14 27.05
C PRO A 88 -5.99 1.30 26.63
N ALA A 89 -6.99 1.94 27.23
CA ALA A 89 -7.40 3.30 26.89
C ALA A 89 -6.35 4.39 27.22
N HIS A 90 -5.34 4.07 28.03
CA HIS A 90 -4.26 5.00 28.38
C HIS A 90 -3.17 5.09 27.30
N LYS A 91 -3.18 4.20 26.30
CA LYS A 91 -2.21 4.23 25.21
C LYS A 91 -2.46 5.42 24.32
N LYS A 92 -1.40 6.19 24.06
CA LYS A 92 -1.42 7.27 23.07
C LYS A 92 -1.21 6.68 21.68
N ILE A 93 -1.93 7.20 20.70
CA ILE A 93 -2.00 6.63 19.35
C ILE A 93 -1.52 7.66 18.34
N ALA A 94 -0.52 7.29 17.55
CA ALA A 94 -0.07 8.07 16.43
C ALA A 94 -0.34 7.34 15.12
N ALA A 95 -0.82 8.05 14.09
CA ALA A 95 -1.07 7.49 12.78
C ALA A 95 -0.40 8.33 11.69
N VAL A 96 0.17 7.69 10.67
CA VAL A 96 0.87 8.42 9.59
C VAL A 96 -0.07 9.29 8.74
N GLY A 97 -1.36 8.95 8.64
CA GLY A 97 -2.28 9.70 7.79
C GLY A 97 -3.73 9.24 7.87
N GLU A 98 -4.61 9.96 7.19
CA GLU A 98 -6.06 9.85 7.36
C GLU A 98 -6.63 8.45 7.10
N LYS A 99 -6.11 7.72 6.12
CA LYS A 99 -6.60 6.36 5.83
C LYS A 99 -6.37 5.42 7.00
N THR A 100 -5.20 5.51 7.62
CA THR A 100 -4.87 4.75 8.84
C THR A 100 -5.72 5.22 10.02
N ALA A 101 -5.88 6.53 10.22
CA ALA A 101 -6.71 7.08 11.29
C ALA A 101 -8.18 6.66 11.17
N ARG A 102 -8.76 6.70 9.96
CA ARG A 102 -10.12 6.20 9.68
C ARG A 102 -10.23 4.72 10.00
N ARG A 103 -9.20 3.92 9.68
CA ARG A 103 -9.19 2.50 10.01
C ARG A 103 -9.17 2.25 11.52
N LEU A 104 -8.31 2.95 12.25
CA LEU A 104 -8.26 2.90 13.73
C LEU A 104 -9.62 3.28 14.35
N LYS A 105 -10.30 4.29 13.80
CA LYS A 105 -11.63 4.69 14.23
C LYS A 105 -12.68 3.58 14.08
N MET A 106 -12.58 2.73 13.05
CA MET A 106 -13.46 1.56 12.90
C MET A 106 -13.27 0.53 14.04
N HIS A 107 -12.12 0.56 14.71
CA HIS A 107 -11.84 -0.22 15.92
C HIS A 107 -12.12 0.56 17.22
N ASN A 108 -12.84 1.69 17.14
CA ASN A 108 -13.13 2.60 18.25
C ASN A 108 -11.88 3.22 18.90
N VAL A 109 -10.81 3.40 18.13
CA VAL A 109 -9.56 4.01 18.59
C VAL A 109 -9.41 5.39 17.98
N SER A 110 -9.25 6.40 18.84
CA SER A 110 -8.96 7.76 18.43
C SER A 110 -7.46 7.93 18.21
N VAL A 111 -7.09 8.80 17.26
CA VAL A 111 -5.69 9.15 16.99
C VAL A 111 -5.38 10.45 17.72
N ASP A 112 -4.34 10.43 18.55
CA ASP A 112 -3.88 11.60 19.30
C ASP A 112 -2.94 12.48 18.45
N VAL A 113 -2.10 11.85 17.62
CA VAL A 113 -1.12 12.55 16.78
C VAL A 113 -1.15 12.05 15.34
N MET A 114 -1.19 13.00 14.41
CA MET A 114 -1.04 12.75 12.98
C MET A 114 -0.25 13.93 12.36
N PRO A 115 0.73 13.68 11.49
CA PRO A 115 1.49 14.75 10.85
C PRO A 115 0.65 15.50 9.82
N GLN A 116 1.10 16.69 9.44
CA GLN A 116 0.49 17.46 8.35
C GLN A 116 0.74 16.78 6.99
N GLU A 117 1.97 16.32 6.76
CA GLU A 117 2.30 15.51 5.59
C GLU A 117 2.34 14.03 5.98
N TYR A 118 1.66 13.19 5.20
CA TYR A 118 1.45 11.78 5.55
C TYR A 118 2.65 10.87 5.24
N ILE A 119 3.83 11.24 5.75
CA ILE A 119 5.08 10.50 5.60
C ILE A 119 5.70 10.18 6.97
N ALA A 120 6.55 9.15 7.00
CA ALA A 120 7.11 8.63 8.27
C ALA A 120 8.04 9.63 8.95
N GLU A 121 8.80 10.39 8.17
CA GLU A 121 9.72 11.44 8.61
C GLU A 121 8.94 12.52 9.40
N GLN A 122 7.84 13.00 8.85
CA GLN A 122 6.99 14.00 9.49
C GLN A 122 6.21 13.44 10.68
N LEU A 123 5.86 12.15 10.65
CA LEU A 123 5.31 11.47 11.83
C LEU A 123 6.32 11.41 12.98
N ALA A 124 7.62 11.18 12.68
CA ALA A 124 8.67 11.25 13.70
C ALA A 124 8.75 12.66 14.30
N ASP A 125 8.72 13.71 13.47
CA ASP A 125 8.75 15.10 13.95
C ASP A 125 7.52 15.43 14.82
N ALA A 126 6.34 14.97 14.43
CA ALA A 126 5.14 15.12 15.24
C ALA A 126 5.27 14.40 16.60
N LEU A 127 5.85 13.19 16.63
CA LEU A 127 6.13 12.46 17.86
C LEU A 127 7.13 13.21 18.75
N LYS A 128 8.20 13.80 18.20
CA LYS A 128 9.19 14.61 18.95
C LYS A 128 8.55 15.77 19.73
N GLN A 129 7.40 16.29 19.25
CA GLN A 129 6.69 17.40 19.89
C GLN A 129 5.70 16.97 20.98
N HIS A 130 5.28 15.70 20.99
CA HIS A 130 4.21 15.21 21.86
C HIS A 130 4.64 14.10 22.83
N ALA A 131 5.69 13.37 22.50
CA ALA A 131 6.26 12.33 23.33
C ALA A 131 7.37 12.89 24.22
N GLU A 132 7.42 12.42 25.46
CA GLU A 132 8.48 12.79 26.41
C GLU A 132 9.64 11.78 26.38
N PRO A 133 10.90 12.22 26.58
CA PRO A 133 12.02 11.31 26.76
C PRO A 133 11.75 10.32 27.90
N GLY A 134 11.84 9.02 27.61
CA GLY A 134 11.51 7.93 28.53
C GLY A 134 10.14 7.28 28.28
N GLU A 135 9.27 7.87 27.45
CA GLU A 135 8.10 7.15 26.93
C GLU A 135 8.52 6.10 25.89
N THR A 136 8.02 4.88 26.02
CA THR A 136 8.22 3.85 24.99
C THR A 136 7.33 4.14 23.78
N ILE A 137 7.92 4.06 22.59
CA ILE A 137 7.24 4.21 21.30
C ILE A 137 7.27 2.87 20.58
N THR A 138 6.10 2.28 20.37
CA THR A 138 5.97 0.97 19.74
C THR A 138 5.37 1.11 18.34
N VAL A 139 6.16 0.79 17.31
CA VAL A 139 5.78 0.91 15.90
C VAL A 139 5.16 -0.39 15.40
N MET A 140 3.93 -0.30 14.89
CA MET A 140 3.16 -1.38 14.27
C MET A 140 3.41 -1.37 12.76
N LYS A 141 4.27 -2.28 12.29
CA LYS A 141 4.77 -2.24 10.90
C LYS A 141 4.73 -3.60 10.19
N GLY A 142 4.89 -3.56 8.87
CA GLY A 142 5.21 -4.74 8.07
C GLY A 142 6.71 -4.89 7.85
N ASN A 143 7.15 -6.07 7.43
CA ASN A 143 8.57 -6.39 7.22
C ASN A 143 9.32 -5.47 6.22
N LEU A 144 8.62 -4.91 5.22
CA LEU A 144 9.21 -4.00 4.23
C LEU A 144 9.14 -2.52 4.62
N SER A 145 8.59 -2.20 5.80
CA SER A 145 8.46 -0.80 6.22
C SER A 145 9.82 -0.27 6.65
N ARG A 146 10.19 0.92 6.17
CA ARG A 146 11.44 1.61 6.54
C ARG A 146 11.52 1.85 8.06
N ASP A 147 12.73 1.91 8.60
CA ASP A 147 12.99 2.12 10.03
C ASP A 147 13.05 3.61 10.43
N VAL A 148 12.41 4.49 9.65
CA VAL A 148 12.52 5.95 9.80
C VAL A 148 12.22 6.43 11.21
N ILE A 149 11.10 6.00 11.81
CA ILE A 149 10.71 6.40 13.18
C ILE A 149 11.81 6.04 14.20
N LYS A 150 12.37 4.84 14.10
CA LYS A 150 13.41 4.36 14.99
C LYS A 150 14.72 5.12 14.77
N GLN A 151 15.11 5.33 13.52
CA GLN A 151 16.33 6.07 13.16
C GLN A 151 16.28 7.53 13.63
N GLU A 152 15.10 8.16 13.60
CA GLU A 152 14.90 9.55 14.00
C GLU A 152 14.80 9.74 15.52
N LEU A 153 14.20 8.79 16.25
CA LEU A 153 13.87 8.98 17.67
C LEU A 153 14.86 8.34 18.64
N VAL A 154 15.47 7.20 18.31
CA VAL A 154 16.45 6.55 19.19
C VAL A 154 17.65 7.46 19.52
N PRO A 155 18.24 8.21 18.57
CA PRO A 155 19.34 9.14 18.88
C PRO A 155 18.97 10.25 19.86
N LEU A 156 17.68 10.51 20.04
CA LEU A 156 17.14 11.53 20.96
C LEU A 156 16.80 10.96 22.34
N GLY A 157 17.08 9.67 22.58
CA GLY A 157 16.87 9.00 23.87
C GLY A 157 15.48 8.35 24.05
N PHE A 158 14.68 8.26 22.99
CA PHE A 158 13.42 7.50 23.03
C PHE A 158 13.69 5.99 22.96
N GLU A 159 12.94 5.22 23.74
CA GLU A 159 12.90 3.77 23.59
C GLU A 159 11.92 3.42 22.46
N VAL A 160 12.43 2.93 21.34
CA VAL A 160 11.61 2.56 20.18
C VAL A 160 11.58 1.04 20.01
N LYS A 161 10.39 0.44 20.15
CA LYS A 161 10.10 -0.96 19.87
C LYS A 161 9.41 -1.09 18.51
N GLU A 162 9.58 -2.22 17.84
CA GLU A 162 8.97 -2.50 16.55
C GLU A 162 8.30 -3.87 16.57
N TRP A 163 6.99 -3.91 16.31
CA TRP A 163 6.27 -5.15 16.07
C TRP A 163 6.07 -5.32 14.58
N VAL A 164 6.72 -6.35 14.02
CA VAL A 164 6.50 -6.79 12.64
C VAL A 164 5.25 -7.66 12.63
N LEU A 165 4.12 -7.07 12.31
CA LEU A 165 2.80 -7.70 12.40
C LEU A 165 2.48 -8.58 11.19
N TYR A 166 3.01 -8.21 10.04
CA TYR A 166 2.80 -8.93 8.79
C TYR A 166 4.03 -8.92 7.90
N GLU A 167 4.09 -9.92 7.05
CA GLU A 167 5.06 -10.03 5.98
C GLU A 167 4.36 -9.86 4.64
N THR A 168 4.95 -9.01 3.80
CA THR A 168 4.64 -8.96 2.38
C THR A 168 5.41 -10.09 1.72
N ILE A 169 4.68 -11.01 1.09
CA ILE A 169 5.23 -12.19 0.39
C ILE A 169 4.70 -12.24 -1.04
N PRO A 170 5.39 -12.93 -1.96
CA PRO A 170 4.84 -13.23 -3.28
C PRO A 170 3.49 -13.96 -3.19
N ASP A 171 2.54 -13.57 -4.05
CA ASP A 171 1.27 -14.27 -4.23
C ASP A 171 1.42 -15.23 -5.42
N GLU A 172 1.86 -16.46 -5.15
CA GLU A 172 2.18 -17.46 -6.18
C GLU A 172 1.00 -17.74 -7.12
N GLU A 173 -0.23 -17.81 -6.59
CA GLU A 173 -1.44 -17.98 -7.40
C GLU A 173 -1.65 -16.80 -8.34
N GLY A 174 -1.49 -15.58 -7.84
CA GLY A 174 -1.68 -14.38 -8.65
C GLY A 174 -0.53 -14.12 -9.62
N ILE A 175 0.68 -14.61 -9.31
CA ILE A 175 1.82 -14.65 -10.24
C ILE A 175 1.55 -15.62 -11.39
N GLU A 176 1.01 -16.80 -11.10
CA GLU A 176 0.65 -17.75 -12.16
C GLU A 176 -0.50 -17.21 -13.03
N ALA A 177 -1.52 -16.61 -12.41
CA ALA A 177 -2.57 -15.92 -13.14
C ALA A 177 -2.04 -14.76 -14.01
N LEU A 178 -0.97 -14.08 -13.59
CA LEU A 178 -0.29 -13.08 -14.41
C LEU A 178 0.38 -13.69 -15.64
N LYS A 179 1.07 -14.83 -15.50
CA LYS A 179 1.70 -15.52 -16.64
C LYS A 179 0.65 -16.03 -17.63
N ASP A 180 -0.44 -16.61 -17.13
CA ASP A 180 -1.55 -17.05 -17.96
C ASP A 180 -2.18 -15.87 -18.72
N ALA A 181 -2.45 -14.77 -18.01
CA ALA A 181 -2.99 -13.56 -18.61
C ALA A 181 -2.06 -12.96 -19.67
N ALA A 182 -0.75 -13.02 -19.46
CA ALA A 182 0.25 -12.55 -20.42
C ALA A 182 0.23 -13.32 -21.75
N GLY A 183 -0.16 -14.60 -21.74
CA GLY A 183 -0.32 -15.41 -22.94
C GLY A 183 -1.69 -15.28 -23.62
N GLN A 184 -2.70 -14.81 -22.89
CA GLN A 184 -4.10 -14.78 -23.36
C GLN A 184 -4.56 -13.39 -23.81
N TYR A 185 -3.94 -12.33 -23.29
CA TYR A 185 -4.38 -10.96 -23.49
C TYR A 185 -3.27 -10.09 -24.06
N SER A 186 -3.70 -9.11 -24.85
CA SER A 186 -2.91 -7.90 -25.11
C SER A 186 -3.45 -6.79 -24.22
N PHE A 187 -2.56 -5.99 -23.66
CA PHE A 187 -2.91 -4.94 -22.71
C PHE A 187 -2.67 -3.57 -23.33
N ASP A 188 -3.66 -2.69 -23.24
CA ASP A 188 -3.48 -1.27 -23.54
C ASP A 188 -2.79 -0.57 -22.36
N TYR A 189 -3.15 -0.96 -21.14
CA TYR A 189 -2.63 -0.38 -19.91
C TYR A 189 -2.17 -1.44 -18.91
N VAL A 190 -1.00 -1.22 -18.30
CA VAL A 190 -0.53 -1.97 -17.11
C VAL A 190 -0.40 -1.00 -15.96
N THR A 191 -1.11 -1.27 -14.87
CA THR A 191 -1.17 -0.36 -13.72
C THR A 191 -0.35 -0.88 -12.54
N PHE A 192 0.40 0.00 -11.87
CA PHE A 192 1.22 -0.30 -10.70
C PHE A 192 0.84 0.60 -9.53
N THR A 193 0.49 -0.02 -8.40
CA THR A 193 -0.01 0.70 -7.21
C THR A 193 0.95 0.74 -6.04
N SER A 194 2.12 0.09 -6.16
CA SER A 194 3.23 0.22 -5.22
C SER A 194 4.55 -0.18 -5.88
N SER A 195 5.67 0.30 -5.34
CA SER A 195 7.01 -0.12 -5.73
C SER A 195 7.25 -1.62 -5.50
N SER A 196 6.71 -2.20 -4.42
CA SER A 196 6.81 -3.64 -4.17
C SER A 196 6.20 -4.47 -5.31
N THR A 197 5.04 -4.07 -5.83
CA THR A 197 4.43 -4.73 -6.98
C THR A 197 5.26 -4.57 -8.25
N VAL A 198 5.90 -3.41 -8.46
CA VAL A 198 6.85 -3.21 -9.57
C VAL A 198 8.00 -4.20 -9.48
N HIS A 199 8.67 -4.29 -8.34
CA HIS A 199 9.82 -5.20 -8.18
C HIS A 199 9.43 -6.65 -8.42
N THR A 200 8.29 -7.10 -7.87
CA THR A 200 7.80 -8.46 -8.10
C THR A 200 7.43 -8.67 -9.58
N PHE A 201 6.72 -7.73 -10.21
CA PHE A 201 6.37 -7.82 -11.63
C PHE A 201 7.61 -7.97 -12.49
N MET A 202 8.63 -7.11 -12.29
CA MET A 202 9.83 -7.10 -13.10
C MET A 202 10.67 -8.38 -12.95
N HIS A 203 10.62 -9.04 -11.80
CA HIS A 203 11.24 -10.36 -11.62
C HIS A 203 10.49 -11.47 -12.39
N VAL A 204 9.17 -11.34 -12.57
CA VAL A 204 8.34 -12.38 -13.21
C VAL A 204 8.22 -12.18 -14.72
N LEU A 205 7.89 -10.97 -15.17
CA LEU A 205 7.56 -10.62 -16.57
C LEU A 205 8.30 -9.36 -17.07
N GLY A 206 9.50 -9.08 -16.55
CA GLY A 206 10.22 -7.85 -16.90
C GLY A 206 10.52 -7.70 -18.40
N GLU A 207 10.91 -8.79 -19.07
CA GLU A 207 11.19 -8.77 -20.52
C GLU A 207 9.89 -8.66 -21.34
N GLU A 208 8.83 -9.33 -20.91
CA GLU A 208 7.50 -9.25 -21.51
C GLU A 208 6.93 -7.83 -21.42
N LEU A 209 7.11 -7.13 -20.29
CA LEU A 209 6.69 -5.74 -20.16
C LEU A 209 7.40 -4.82 -21.15
N LYS A 210 8.71 -5.03 -21.37
CA LYS A 210 9.48 -4.26 -22.36
C LYS A 210 8.92 -4.49 -23.77
N LYS A 211 8.58 -5.73 -24.12
CA LYS A 211 7.95 -6.08 -25.41
C LYS A 211 6.57 -5.43 -25.54
N TRP A 212 5.74 -5.51 -24.50
CA TRP A 212 4.41 -4.87 -24.48
C TRP A 212 4.52 -3.35 -24.68
N LYS A 213 5.44 -2.71 -23.95
CA LYS A 213 5.69 -1.27 -24.08
C LYS A 213 6.16 -0.88 -25.48
N ALA A 214 7.04 -1.69 -26.10
CA ALA A 214 7.47 -1.47 -27.48
C ALA A 214 6.33 -1.62 -28.50
N ASN A 215 5.28 -2.38 -28.15
CA ASN A 215 4.07 -2.59 -28.95
C ASN A 215 2.93 -1.63 -28.58
N GLY A 216 3.19 -0.58 -27.80
CA GLY A 216 2.21 0.47 -27.50
C GLY A 216 1.50 0.34 -26.16
N THR A 217 1.79 -0.66 -25.32
CA THR A 217 1.21 -0.75 -23.98
C THR A 217 1.73 0.38 -23.07
N ALA A 218 0.81 1.14 -22.48
CA ALA A 218 1.14 2.19 -21.53
C ALA A 218 1.27 1.65 -20.10
N CYS A 219 2.35 2.00 -19.42
CA CYS A 219 2.53 1.71 -17.99
C CYS A 219 2.03 2.91 -17.17
N ILE A 220 1.14 2.67 -16.22
CA ILE A 220 0.56 3.69 -15.35
C ILE A 220 1.01 3.44 -13.91
N SER A 221 1.68 4.39 -13.28
CA SER A 221 2.06 4.32 -11.87
C SER A 221 1.15 5.21 -11.03
N ILE A 222 0.83 4.79 -9.80
CA ILE A 222 -0.03 5.57 -8.91
C ILE A 222 0.63 6.87 -8.42
N GLY A 223 1.96 6.95 -8.42
CA GLY A 223 2.70 8.08 -7.85
C GLY A 223 4.22 7.96 -8.00
N PRO A 224 4.97 9.00 -7.59
CA PRO A 224 6.40 9.15 -7.90
C PRO A 224 7.28 7.99 -7.44
N LEU A 225 7.10 7.48 -6.21
CA LEU A 225 7.91 6.36 -5.72
C LEU A 225 7.73 5.08 -6.55
N THR A 226 6.52 4.85 -7.07
CA THR A 226 6.23 3.70 -7.93
C THR A 226 6.82 3.91 -9.33
N ASN A 227 6.79 5.14 -9.84
CA ASN A 227 7.47 5.51 -11.07
C ASN A 227 8.99 5.33 -10.96
N ASP A 228 9.60 5.80 -9.87
CA ASP A 228 11.03 5.67 -9.63
C ASP A 228 11.45 4.20 -9.60
N ALA A 229 10.64 3.34 -8.98
CA ALA A 229 10.87 1.89 -9.02
C ALA A 229 10.88 1.33 -10.45
N LEU A 230 9.94 1.75 -11.32
CA LEU A 230 9.92 1.33 -12.73
C LEU A 230 11.15 1.82 -13.50
N LEU A 231 11.59 3.06 -13.22
CA LEU A 231 12.78 3.65 -13.85
C LEU A 231 14.06 2.88 -13.51
N THR A 232 14.16 2.26 -12.32
CA THR A 232 15.32 1.40 -11.99
C THR A 232 15.48 0.20 -12.93
N TYR A 233 14.39 -0.22 -13.60
CA TYR A 233 14.40 -1.27 -14.62
C TYR A 233 14.37 -0.73 -16.06
N GLY A 234 14.52 0.58 -16.25
CA GLY A 234 14.45 1.23 -17.56
C GLY A 234 13.04 1.33 -18.14
N ILE A 235 11.99 1.19 -17.31
CA ILE A 235 10.60 1.30 -17.73
C ILE A 235 10.09 2.71 -17.40
N THR A 236 9.70 3.47 -18.41
CA THR A 236 8.99 4.74 -18.18
C THR A 236 7.50 4.48 -17.91
N SER A 237 6.87 5.33 -17.09
CA SER A 237 5.44 5.26 -16.81
C SER A 237 4.79 6.63 -16.86
N HIS A 238 3.47 6.67 -17.02
CA HIS A 238 2.67 7.87 -16.81
C HIS A 238 2.17 7.88 -15.37
N THR A 239 2.25 9.03 -14.72
CA THR A 239 1.85 9.23 -13.32
C THR A 239 0.79 10.34 -13.27
N PRO A 240 -0.36 10.15 -12.61
CA PRO A 240 -1.36 11.20 -12.49
C PRO A 240 -0.93 12.27 -11.48
N ASP A 241 -1.43 13.50 -11.61
CA ASP A 241 -1.18 14.58 -10.65
C ASP A 241 -1.80 14.29 -9.27
N THR A 242 -2.92 13.55 -9.26
CA THR A 242 -3.56 13.08 -8.04
C THR A 242 -3.22 11.60 -7.81
N PHE A 243 -2.39 11.30 -6.81
CA PHE A 243 -1.85 9.96 -6.55
C PHE A 243 -2.88 8.96 -5.96
N THR A 244 -3.92 8.68 -6.73
CA THR A 244 -5.07 7.85 -6.36
C THR A 244 -5.47 6.95 -7.53
N ILE A 245 -6.31 5.94 -7.26
CA ILE A 245 -6.89 5.09 -8.31
C ILE A 245 -7.71 5.95 -9.28
N ASP A 246 -8.47 6.92 -8.76
CA ASP A 246 -9.29 7.81 -9.58
C ASP A 246 -8.43 8.67 -10.50
N GLY A 247 -7.31 9.21 -9.99
CA GLY A 247 -6.33 9.90 -10.84
C GLY A 247 -5.74 9.00 -11.93
N MET A 248 -5.42 7.73 -11.63
CA MET A 248 -4.94 6.78 -12.65
C MET A 248 -6.01 6.51 -13.73
N LEU A 249 -7.28 6.41 -13.34
CA LEU A 249 -8.39 6.21 -14.27
C LEU A 249 -8.60 7.43 -15.16
N GLU A 250 -8.62 8.64 -14.59
CA GLU A 250 -8.73 9.90 -15.34
C GLU A 250 -7.61 10.03 -16.37
N LEU A 251 -6.38 9.69 -15.98
CA LEU A 251 -5.22 9.67 -16.88
C LEU A 251 -5.40 8.67 -18.03
N MET A 252 -5.78 7.41 -17.75
CA MET A 252 -6.04 6.42 -18.80
C MET A 252 -7.16 6.86 -19.75
N CYS A 253 -8.23 7.47 -19.21
CA CYS A 253 -9.32 8.01 -20.02
C CYS A 253 -8.86 9.15 -20.93
N SER A 254 -7.98 10.04 -20.45
CA SER A 254 -7.40 11.11 -21.27
C SER A 254 -6.58 10.53 -22.42
N MET A 255 -5.69 9.59 -22.11
CA MET A 255 -4.83 8.93 -23.11
C MET A 255 -5.65 8.19 -24.16
N SER A 256 -6.66 7.42 -23.75
CA SER A 256 -7.54 6.69 -24.67
C SER A 256 -8.28 7.62 -25.64
N ARG A 257 -8.78 8.78 -25.16
CA ARG A 257 -9.44 9.78 -26.02
C ARG A 257 -8.48 10.48 -26.98
N GLU A 258 -7.21 10.63 -26.62
CA GLU A 258 -6.19 11.18 -27.51
C GLU A 258 -5.85 10.22 -28.64
N GLU A 259 -5.80 8.91 -28.35
CA GLU A 259 -5.60 7.86 -29.36
C GLU A 259 -6.75 7.81 -30.38
N GLU A 260 -8.00 8.02 -29.97
CA GLU A 260 -9.16 8.03 -30.88
C GLU A 260 -9.21 9.25 -31.82
N ARG A 261 -8.41 10.30 -31.55
CA ARG A 261 -8.36 11.52 -32.37
C ARG A 261 -7.32 11.47 -33.48
N ILE A 262 -6.47 10.45 -33.51
CA ILE A 262 -5.38 10.24 -34.47
C ILE A 262 -5.82 9.26 -35.55
#